data_AF-A0A812PNA8-F1
#
_entry.id   AF-A0A812PNA8-F1
#
_cell.length_a   1.000
_cell.length_b   1.000
_cell.length_c   1.000
_cell.angle_alpha   90.00
_cell.angle_beta   90.00
_cell.angle_gamma   90.00
#
_symmetry.space_group_name_H-M   'P 1'
#
loop_
_entity.id
_entity.type
_entity.pdbx_description
1 polymer ?
#
loop_
_entity_poly.entity_id
_entity_poly.type
_entity_poly.pdbx_seq_one_letter_code
_entity_poly.pdbx_strand_id
1 'polypeptide(L)'
;MKMAPGGSGLLVFAFLATAKALTPRALNLNSEAEFVPQVGQSAAALYQTSQTTRDGHVEALARREQAALQSQQVALEALAQQAAKDSDETATLRSELKNVEAKEAALEELVQRQSKELLAEKAGHLRAQAQLQDQQSSLHRAKLQADLAGVAKSSSALLGIAGKSAVEFSLDALKDQLLGGAVYFCLVMIAAYLYVTYCHYPYPVLKNRPAVTREGFTFSLWEICNFDADAPSKEIMRDMRIPCFSCLCSPVRWADTASSAKINCMPFWTGVILVTFLNALTAASFYITALIYMFMAANHRQLIRRIYGMPHGTWRTYTEDCCTWMWCSCCATMQEAMEIQYVDPVNKPWQQSMVDSVVPAAFQTEKEPEGGSVERRQNTTCC
;
A
#
# COMPACT_ATOMS: atom_id res chain seq x y z
N MET A 1 31.54 -38.98 -2.76
CA MET A 1 31.64 -37.67 -2.08
C MET A 1 30.61 -37.67 -0.96
N LYS A 2 31.03 -37.78 0.30
CA LYS A 2 30.15 -37.75 1.48
C LYS A 2 30.01 -36.29 1.94
N MET A 3 28.81 -35.74 1.94
CA MET A 3 28.54 -34.43 2.57
C MET A 3 27.97 -34.64 3.97
N ALA A 4 28.51 -33.90 4.93
CA ALA A 4 28.10 -33.91 6.33
C ALA A 4 26.95 -32.92 6.57
N PRO A 5 26.05 -33.17 7.53
CA PRO A 5 25.04 -32.21 7.96
C PRO A 5 25.50 -31.48 9.24
N GLY A 6 25.27 -30.17 9.33
CA GLY A 6 25.32 -29.47 10.61
C GLY A 6 25.54 -27.97 10.52
N GLY A 7 24.61 -27.21 11.11
CA GLY A 7 24.91 -25.88 11.65
C GLY A 7 23.95 -24.77 11.25
N SER A 8 22.73 -24.76 11.78
CA SER A 8 21.87 -23.55 11.79
C SER A 8 21.89 -22.96 13.20
N GLY A 9 22.80 -22.02 13.43
CA GLY A 9 22.95 -21.28 14.68
C GLY A 9 22.25 -19.93 14.62
N LEU A 10 21.29 -19.75 15.53
CA LEU A 10 20.62 -18.51 15.94
C LEU A 10 21.56 -17.30 16.01
N LEU A 11 21.13 -16.15 15.46
CA LEU A 11 21.60 -14.82 15.86
C LEU A 11 20.51 -13.77 15.59
N VAL A 12 19.68 -13.49 16.59
CA VAL A 12 18.86 -12.27 16.67
C VAL A 12 18.83 -11.89 18.15
N PHE A 13 19.36 -10.71 18.51
CA PHE A 13 18.83 -9.78 19.53
C PHE A 13 19.89 -8.73 19.85
N ALA A 14 19.63 -7.48 19.44
CA ALA A 14 19.94 -6.25 20.18
C ALA A 14 19.52 -5.06 19.31
N PHE A 15 18.66 -4.17 19.81
CA PHE A 15 18.75 -2.70 19.62
C PHE A 15 17.46 -2.03 20.15
N LEU A 16 17.56 -1.38 21.32
CA LEU A 16 16.56 -0.42 21.80
C LEU A 16 17.18 0.49 22.88
N ALA A 17 17.68 1.66 22.45
CA ALA A 17 17.90 2.89 23.22
C ALA A 17 18.35 3.93 22.17
N THR A 18 17.79 5.12 22.00
CA THR A 18 17.63 6.23 22.95
C THR A 18 16.84 7.35 22.28
N ALA A 19 15.93 8.00 23.01
CA ALA A 19 15.40 9.33 22.63
C ALA A 19 15.21 10.19 23.89
N LYS A 20 15.90 11.33 23.97
CA LYS A 20 15.54 12.50 24.78
C LYS A 20 16.52 13.66 24.56
N ALA A 21 16.03 14.80 24.05
CA ALA A 21 16.39 16.14 24.51
C ALA A 21 15.60 17.22 23.74
N LEU A 22 14.84 18.04 24.47
CA LEU A 22 14.32 19.34 24.04
C LEU A 22 14.71 20.36 25.12
N THR A 23 15.16 21.54 24.72
CA THR A 23 15.54 22.68 25.59
C THR A 23 14.70 23.92 25.27
N PRO A 24 14.37 24.78 26.25
CA PRO A 24 13.65 26.03 26.02
C PRO A 24 14.58 27.26 25.96
N ARG A 25 14.08 28.29 25.27
CA ARG A 25 14.74 29.54 24.86
C ARG A 25 14.53 30.63 25.92
N ALA A 26 15.61 31.30 26.34
CA ALA A 26 15.58 32.39 27.34
C ALA A 26 15.23 33.75 26.70
N LEU A 27 14.41 34.54 27.40
CA LEU A 27 14.08 35.94 27.11
C LEU A 27 15.08 36.88 27.82
N ASN A 28 15.54 37.88 27.09
CA ASN A 28 16.53 38.87 27.52
C ASN A 28 15.81 40.19 27.84
N LEU A 29 15.79 40.58 29.11
CA LEU A 29 15.27 41.85 29.61
C LEU A 29 16.43 42.58 30.30
N ASN A 30 17.00 43.59 29.64
CA ASN A 30 17.90 44.57 30.26
C ASN A 30 17.96 45.82 29.39
N SER A 31 17.25 46.88 29.79
CA SER A 31 17.56 48.26 29.40
C SER A 31 17.08 49.22 30.49
N GLU A 32 17.87 49.36 31.55
CA GLU A 32 17.74 50.47 32.49
C GLU A 32 18.49 51.68 31.92
N ALA A 33 17.77 52.75 31.62
CA ALA A 33 18.33 54.02 31.17
C ALA A 33 18.56 54.93 32.38
N GLU A 34 19.80 55.35 32.55
CA GLU A 34 20.33 56.17 33.64
C GLU A 34 19.87 57.63 33.50
N PHE A 35 19.17 58.16 34.51
CA PHE A 35 18.64 59.53 34.53
C PHE A 35 19.60 60.46 35.28
N VAL A 36 20.23 61.39 34.56
CA VAL A 36 21.14 62.41 35.10
C VAL A 36 20.39 63.74 35.30
N PRO A 37 20.24 64.25 36.54
CA PRO A 37 19.54 65.51 36.78
C PRO A 37 20.43 66.72 36.47
N GLN A 38 19.93 67.64 35.63
CA GLN A 38 20.55 68.94 35.42
C GLN A 38 20.21 69.91 36.56
N VAL A 39 21.24 70.47 37.19
CA VAL A 39 21.15 71.44 38.29
C VAL A 39 20.93 72.85 37.70
N GLY A 40 19.80 73.48 38.02
CA GLY A 40 19.59 74.90 37.68
C GLY A 40 18.15 75.41 37.53
N GLN A 41 17.12 74.59 37.72
CA GLN A 41 15.72 75.03 37.60
C GLN A 41 15.07 75.24 38.98
N SER A 42 14.31 76.33 39.15
CA SER A 42 13.62 76.62 40.41
C SER A 42 12.50 75.61 40.66
N ALA A 43 12.34 75.19 41.92
CA ALA A 43 11.39 74.14 42.32
C ALA A 43 9.94 74.41 41.89
N ALA A 44 9.54 75.68 41.75
CA ALA A 44 8.21 76.07 41.28
C ALA A 44 8.00 75.77 39.78
N ALA A 45 9.03 75.94 38.94
CA ALA A 45 8.96 75.64 37.52
C ALA A 45 8.88 74.12 37.26
N LEU A 46 9.61 73.33 38.05
CA LEU A 46 9.57 71.86 38.02
C LEU A 46 8.20 71.30 38.45
N TYR A 47 7.54 71.94 39.42
CA TYR A 47 6.21 71.51 39.86
C TYR A 47 5.12 71.78 38.81
N GLN A 48 5.13 72.94 38.16
CA GLN A 48 4.17 73.26 37.09
C GLN A 48 4.38 72.41 35.82
N THR A 49 5.62 72.14 35.44
CA THR A 49 5.90 71.20 34.33
C THR A 49 5.50 69.77 34.69
N SER A 50 5.67 69.35 35.94
CA SER A 50 5.22 68.04 36.42
C SER A 50 3.69 67.89 36.40
N GLN A 51 2.92 68.90 36.81
CA GLN A 51 1.46 68.82 36.78
C GLN A 51 0.90 68.79 35.35
N THR A 52 1.39 69.66 34.48
CA THR A 52 0.96 69.71 33.07
C THR A 52 1.32 68.45 32.29
N THR A 53 2.48 67.83 32.57
CA THR A 53 2.79 66.51 32.01
C THR A 53 1.90 65.41 32.57
N ARG A 54 1.53 65.46 33.85
CA ARG A 54 0.63 64.46 34.45
C ARG A 54 -0.77 64.52 33.86
N ASP A 55 -1.32 65.72 33.71
CA ASP A 55 -2.67 65.92 33.17
C ASP A 55 -2.72 65.55 31.68
N GLY A 56 -1.71 65.93 30.90
CA GLY A 56 -1.58 65.49 29.50
C GLY A 56 -1.42 63.97 29.36
N HIS A 57 -0.74 63.33 30.32
CA HIS A 57 -0.60 61.87 30.32
C HIS A 57 -1.92 61.16 30.65
N VAL A 58 -2.69 61.67 31.61
CA VAL A 58 -4.02 61.14 31.96
C VAL A 58 -4.99 61.28 30.78
N GLU A 59 -5.00 62.42 30.11
CA GLU A 59 -5.86 62.61 28.94
C GLU A 59 -5.44 61.72 27.76
N ALA A 60 -4.13 61.57 27.53
CA ALA A 60 -3.62 60.66 26.51
C ALA A 60 -3.96 59.19 26.80
N LEU A 61 -3.94 58.79 28.08
CA LEU A 61 -4.28 57.44 28.52
C LEU A 61 -5.79 57.18 28.38
N ALA A 62 -6.63 58.14 28.77
CA ALA A 62 -8.08 58.07 28.58
C ALA A 62 -8.47 57.96 27.09
N ARG A 63 -7.82 58.73 26.21
CA ARG A 63 -8.04 58.61 24.75
C ARG A 63 -7.61 57.25 24.20
N ARG A 64 -6.51 56.68 24.70
CA ARG A 64 -6.05 55.34 24.30
C ARG A 64 -7.01 54.25 24.77
N GLU A 65 -7.51 54.34 26.00
CA GLU A 65 -8.52 53.41 26.52
C GLU A 65 -9.82 53.50 25.72
N GLN A 66 -10.30 54.71 25.42
CA GLN A 66 -11.50 54.90 24.62
C GLN A 66 -11.33 54.36 23.19
N ALA A 67 -10.16 54.58 22.57
CA ALA A 67 -9.85 54.02 21.25
C ALA A 67 -9.76 52.48 21.28
N ALA A 68 -9.20 51.90 22.35
CA ALA A 68 -9.14 50.46 22.53
C ALA A 68 -10.53 49.83 22.74
N LEU A 69 -11.42 50.48 23.50
CA LEU A 69 -12.80 50.03 23.67
C LEU A 69 -13.58 50.09 22.35
N GLN A 70 -13.40 51.15 21.56
CA GLN A 70 -14.02 51.25 20.23
C GLN A 70 -13.52 50.16 19.28
N SER A 71 -12.20 49.86 19.28
CA SER A 71 -11.67 48.79 18.43
C SER A 71 -12.19 47.41 18.86
N GLN A 72 -12.33 47.16 20.16
CA GLN A 72 -12.94 45.93 20.69
C GLN A 72 -14.41 45.80 20.28
N GLN A 73 -15.18 46.90 20.32
CA GLN A 73 -16.58 46.88 19.90
C GLN A 73 -16.73 46.55 18.41
N VAL A 74 -15.92 47.17 17.54
CA VAL A 74 -15.93 46.87 16.10
C VAL A 74 -15.53 45.41 15.83
N ALA A 75 -14.54 44.88 16.57
CA ALA A 75 -14.15 43.47 16.44
C ALA A 75 -15.29 42.52 16.87
N LEU A 76 -16.02 42.86 17.93
CA LEU A 76 -17.15 42.06 18.41
C LEU A 76 -18.32 42.05 17.40
N GLU A 77 -18.63 43.20 16.80
CA GLU A 77 -19.66 43.31 15.77
C GLU A 77 -19.28 42.53 14.50
N ALA A 78 -18.00 42.57 14.09
CA ALA A 78 -17.50 41.76 12.98
C ALA A 78 -17.61 40.25 13.25
N LEU A 79 -17.31 39.80 14.47
CA LEU A 79 -17.48 38.39 14.87
C LEU A 79 -18.96 37.97 14.88
N ALA A 80 -19.86 38.85 15.31
CA ALA A 80 -21.30 38.56 15.30
C ALA A 80 -21.84 38.43 13.86
N GLN A 81 -21.38 39.28 12.94
CA GLN A 81 -21.74 39.18 11.51
C GLN A 81 -21.19 37.90 10.87
N GLN A 82 -19.96 37.50 11.21
CA GLN A 82 -19.38 36.25 10.72
C GLN A 82 -20.17 35.04 11.24
N ALA A 83 -20.54 35.02 12.52
CA ALA A 83 -21.34 33.94 13.09
C ALA A 83 -22.73 33.81 12.44
N ALA A 84 -23.36 34.94 12.07
CA ALA A 84 -24.62 34.93 11.33
C ALA A 84 -24.48 34.34 9.92
N LYS A 85 -23.38 34.68 9.23
CA LYS A 85 -23.07 34.13 7.90
C LYS A 85 -22.80 32.63 7.96
N ASP A 86 -22.00 32.18 8.93
CA ASP A 86 -21.69 30.77 9.13
C ASP A 86 -22.95 29.95 9.46
N SER A 87 -23.92 30.54 10.17
CA SER A 87 -25.22 29.90 10.45
C SER A 87 -26.05 29.66 9.20
N ASP A 88 -26.07 30.60 8.25
CA ASP A 88 -26.83 30.48 7.00
C ASP A 88 -26.19 29.47 6.04
N GLU A 89 -24.85 29.46 5.98
CA GLU A 89 -24.08 28.45 5.25
C GLU A 89 -24.32 27.04 5.83
N THR A 90 -24.37 26.91 7.16
CA THR A 90 -24.67 25.64 7.84
C THR A 90 -26.09 25.15 7.52
N ALA A 91 -27.08 26.05 7.41
CA ALA A 91 -28.44 25.70 7.03
C ALA A 91 -28.52 25.20 5.58
N THR A 92 -27.80 25.87 4.68
CA THR A 92 -27.69 25.48 3.26
C THR A 92 -27.06 24.10 3.11
N LEU A 93 -25.92 23.87 3.75
CA LEU A 93 -25.22 22.56 3.73
C LEU A 93 -26.08 21.43 4.31
N ARG A 94 -26.85 21.69 5.38
CA ARG A 94 -27.78 20.70 5.93
C ARG A 94 -28.90 20.34 4.96
N SER A 95 -29.35 21.29 4.13
CA SER A 95 -30.37 21.01 3.09
C SER A 95 -29.80 20.18 1.95
N GLU A 96 -28.55 20.44 1.54
CA GLU A 96 -27.86 19.65 0.51
C GLU A 96 -27.57 18.23 1.01
N LEU A 97 -27.16 18.07 2.27
CA LEU A 97 -26.92 16.75 2.87
C LEU A 97 -28.17 15.88 2.81
N LYS A 98 -29.35 16.42 3.15
CA LYS A 98 -30.61 15.68 3.03
C LYS A 98 -30.95 15.28 1.60
N ASN A 99 -30.60 16.11 0.62
CA ASN A 99 -30.78 15.79 -0.80
C ASN A 99 -29.83 14.68 -1.25
N VAL A 100 -28.59 14.68 -0.76
CA VAL A 100 -27.62 13.60 -0.99
C VAL A 100 -28.09 12.29 -0.36
N GLU A 101 -28.54 12.31 0.91
CA GLU A 101 -29.09 11.13 1.59
C GLU A 101 -30.30 10.54 0.84
N ALA A 102 -31.20 11.40 0.32
CA ALA A 102 -32.33 10.95 -0.49
C ALA A 102 -31.90 10.31 -1.81
N LYS A 103 -30.86 10.84 -2.47
CA LYS A 103 -30.29 10.27 -3.70
C LYS A 103 -29.58 8.95 -3.44
N GLU A 104 -28.87 8.83 -2.32
CA GLU A 104 -28.21 7.60 -1.91
C GLU A 104 -29.24 6.48 -1.67
N ALA A 105 -30.32 6.76 -0.94
CA ALA A 105 -31.41 5.80 -0.74
C ALA A 105 -32.07 5.36 -2.06
N ALA A 106 -32.30 6.28 -3.00
CA ALA A 106 -32.84 5.94 -4.32
C ALA A 106 -31.87 5.08 -5.15
N LEU A 107 -30.56 5.32 -5.05
CA LEU A 107 -29.54 4.54 -5.72
C LEU A 107 -29.45 3.12 -5.14
N GLU A 108 -29.51 2.98 -3.81
CA GLU A 108 -29.53 1.67 -3.16
C GLU A 108 -30.73 0.82 -3.61
N GLU A 109 -31.92 1.42 -3.75
CA GLU A 109 -33.10 0.72 -4.25
C GLU A 109 -32.89 0.22 -5.69
N LEU A 110 -32.29 1.04 -6.56
CA LEU A 110 -32.01 0.68 -7.95
C LEU A 110 -30.97 -0.45 -8.05
N VAL A 111 -29.91 -0.39 -7.23
CA VAL A 111 -28.90 -1.46 -7.14
C VAL A 111 -29.53 -2.76 -6.65
N GLN A 112 -30.42 -2.72 -5.67
CA GLN A 112 -31.14 -3.92 -5.21
C GLN A 112 -32.05 -4.51 -6.28
N ARG A 113 -32.72 -3.68 -7.08
CA ARG A 113 -33.56 -4.17 -8.20
C ARG A 113 -32.71 -4.85 -9.27
N GLN A 114 -31.62 -4.22 -9.71
CA GLN A 114 -30.71 -4.81 -10.70
C GLN A 114 -30.05 -6.10 -10.19
N SER A 115 -29.68 -6.15 -8.90
CA SER A 115 -29.13 -7.35 -8.30
C SER A 115 -30.12 -8.52 -8.33
N LYS A 116 -31.40 -8.29 -8.04
CA LYS A 116 -32.45 -9.31 -8.10
C LYS A 116 -32.68 -9.82 -9.52
N GLU A 117 -32.69 -8.93 -10.52
CA GLU A 117 -32.84 -9.29 -11.94
C GLU A 117 -31.66 -10.15 -12.41
N LEU A 118 -30.42 -9.74 -12.09
CA LEU A 118 -29.21 -10.49 -12.42
C LEU A 118 -29.18 -11.88 -11.76
N LEU A 119 -29.62 -11.99 -10.50
CA LEU A 119 -29.72 -13.28 -9.80
C LEU A 119 -30.77 -14.20 -10.44
N ALA A 120 -31.91 -13.65 -10.89
CA ALA A 120 -32.93 -14.42 -11.59
C ALA A 120 -32.42 -14.93 -12.95
N GLU A 121 -31.71 -14.08 -13.71
CA GLU A 121 -31.08 -14.46 -14.98
C GLU A 121 -30.02 -15.55 -14.78
N LYS A 122 -29.13 -15.38 -13.78
CA LYS A 122 -28.09 -16.36 -13.46
C LYS A 122 -28.67 -17.70 -13.00
N ALA A 123 -29.78 -17.69 -12.26
CA ALA A 123 -30.48 -18.91 -11.87
C ALA A 123 -31.07 -19.63 -13.11
N GLY A 124 -31.54 -18.90 -14.11
CA GLY A 124 -31.96 -19.46 -15.40
C GLY A 124 -30.81 -20.15 -16.13
N HIS A 125 -29.65 -19.49 -16.24
CA HIS A 125 -28.46 -20.06 -16.89
C HIS A 125 -27.93 -21.30 -16.18
N LEU A 126 -27.88 -21.31 -14.83
CA LEU A 126 -27.43 -22.48 -14.06
C LEU A 126 -28.34 -23.70 -14.27
N ARG A 127 -29.66 -23.50 -14.38
CA ARG A 127 -30.60 -24.58 -14.70
C ARG A 127 -30.35 -25.14 -16.10
N ALA A 128 -30.16 -24.27 -17.09
CA ALA A 128 -29.84 -24.68 -18.46
C ALA A 128 -28.50 -25.44 -18.52
N GLN A 129 -27.48 -24.98 -17.80
CA GLN A 129 -26.18 -25.63 -17.73
C GLN A 129 -26.26 -27.01 -17.04
N ALA A 130 -27.03 -27.13 -15.96
CA ALA A 130 -27.24 -28.41 -15.28
C ALA A 130 -27.92 -29.44 -16.20
N GLN A 131 -28.92 -29.03 -17.00
CA GLN A 131 -29.54 -29.90 -18.00
C GLN A 131 -28.55 -30.37 -19.07
N LEU A 132 -27.70 -29.47 -19.55
CA LEU A 132 -26.70 -29.78 -20.58
C LEU A 132 -25.61 -30.71 -20.03
N GLN A 133 -25.21 -30.53 -18.77
CA GLN A 133 -24.26 -31.40 -18.08
C GLN A 133 -24.84 -32.81 -17.83
N ASP A 134 -26.13 -32.92 -17.49
CA ASP A 134 -26.79 -34.22 -17.35
C ASP A 134 -26.85 -34.96 -18.71
N GLN A 135 -27.17 -34.23 -19.78
CA GLN A 135 -27.15 -34.76 -21.16
C GLN A 135 -25.74 -35.22 -21.57
N GLN A 136 -24.69 -34.46 -21.25
CA GLN A 136 -23.31 -34.87 -21.52
C GLN A 136 -22.91 -36.08 -20.68
N SER A 137 -23.33 -36.16 -19.41
CA SER A 137 -23.00 -37.26 -18.52
C SER A 137 -23.64 -38.58 -18.98
N SER A 138 -24.86 -38.53 -19.52
CA SER A 138 -25.53 -39.70 -20.08
C SER A 138 -24.87 -40.18 -21.37
N LEU A 139 -24.49 -39.25 -22.27
CA LEU A 139 -23.74 -39.57 -23.48
C LEU A 139 -22.37 -40.18 -23.14
N HIS A 140 -21.63 -39.60 -22.19
CA HIS A 140 -20.33 -40.10 -21.76
C HIS A 140 -20.44 -41.47 -21.10
N ARG A 141 -21.44 -41.72 -20.25
CA ARG A 141 -21.70 -43.05 -19.67
C ARG A 141 -21.99 -44.08 -20.76
N ALA A 142 -22.79 -43.75 -21.77
CA ALA A 142 -23.08 -44.65 -22.89
C ALA A 142 -21.80 -44.99 -23.69
N LYS A 143 -20.94 -43.98 -23.94
CA LYS A 143 -19.66 -44.19 -24.63
C LYS A 143 -18.68 -45.03 -23.80
N LEU A 144 -18.56 -44.75 -22.50
CA LEU A 144 -17.67 -45.48 -21.60
C LEU A 144 -18.09 -46.95 -21.44
N GLN A 145 -19.40 -47.24 -21.44
CA GLN A 145 -19.91 -48.62 -21.45
C GLN A 145 -19.54 -49.35 -22.75
N ALA A 146 -19.59 -48.67 -23.91
CA ALA A 146 -19.16 -49.25 -25.18
C ALA A 146 -17.64 -49.51 -25.21
N ASP A 147 -16.84 -48.57 -24.70
CA ASP A 147 -15.38 -48.69 -24.67
C ASP A 147 -14.90 -49.73 -23.65
N LEU A 148 -15.51 -49.80 -22.46
CA LEU A 148 -15.19 -50.83 -21.43
C LEU A 148 -15.50 -52.24 -21.93
N ALA A 149 -16.57 -52.41 -22.73
CA ALA A 149 -16.86 -53.70 -23.37
C ALA A 149 -15.76 -54.11 -24.36
N GLY A 150 -15.05 -53.14 -24.96
CA GLY A 150 -13.86 -53.37 -25.78
C GLY A 150 -12.59 -53.63 -24.97
N VAL A 151 -12.34 -52.85 -23.91
CA VAL A 151 -11.12 -52.93 -23.09
C VAL A 151 -11.10 -54.17 -22.18
N ALA A 152 -12.25 -54.65 -21.71
CA ALA A 152 -12.35 -55.90 -20.93
C ALA A 152 -11.85 -57.12 -21.71
N LYS A 153 -11.80 -57.05 -23.05
CA LYS A 153 -11.19 -58.09 -23.90
C LYS A 153 -9.66 -57.97 -24.03
N SER A 154 -9.09 -56.81 -23.74
CA SER A 154 -7.65 -56.52 -23.90
C SER A 154 -6.87 -56.44 -22.58
N SER A 155 -7.52 -56.20 -21.43
CA SER A 155 -6.81 -55.96 -20.15
C SER A 155 -6.29 -57.22 -19.45
N SER A 156 -6.78 -58.42 -19.79
CA SER A 156 -6.25 -59.68 -19.25
C SER A 156 -4.82 -60.00 -19.72
N ALA A 157 -4.32 -59.32 -20.75
CA ALA A 157 -2.99 -59.54 -21.31
C ALA A 157 -1.89 -58.62 -20.75
N LEU A 158 -2.23 -57.47 -20.13
CA LEU A 158 -1.27 -56.39 -19.86
C LEU A 158 -0.94 -56.16 -18.37
N LEU A 159 -1.73 -56.74 -17.46
CA LEU A 159 -1.52 -56.61 -16.00
C LEU A 159 -0.47 -57.56 -15.40
N GLY A 160 0.20 -58.37 -16.24
CA GLY A 160 1.09 -59.45 -15.78
C GLY A 160 2.55 -59.10 -15.50
N ILE A 161 3.08 -57.92 -15.91
CA ILE A 161 4.56 -57.79 -16.05
C ILE A 161 5.23 -56.67 -15.23
N ALA A 162 4.51 -55.71 -14.60
CA ALA A 162 5.20 -54.58 -13.93
C ALA A 162 4.53 -54.00 -12.66
N GLY A 163 3.85 -54.83 -11.85
CA GLY A 163 2.78 -54.30 -10.98
C GLY A 163 3.04 -54.03 -9.50
N LYS A 164 4.08 -54.58 -8.84
CA LYS A 164 4.18 -54.48 -7.37
C LYS A 164 5.32 -53.59 -6.85
N SER A 165 6.52 -53.70 -7.40
CA SER A 165 7.68 -52.97 -6.89
C SER A 165 7.66 -51.47 -7.20
N ALA A 166 7.11 -51.06 -8.35
CA ALA A 166 7.01 -49.64 -8.73
C ALA A 166 5.95 -48.87 -7.92
N VAL A 167 4.89 -49.56 -7.49
CA VAL A 167 3.79 -48.95 -6.72
C VAL A 167 4.18 -48.76 -5.25
N GLU A 168 4.87 -49.74 -4.65
CA GLU A 168 5.35 -49.63 -3.27
C GLU A 168 6.41 -48.52 -3.12
N PHE A 169 7.34 -48.41 -4.09
CA PHE A 169 8.33 -47.33 -4.11
C PHE A 169 7.70 -45.93 -4.19
N SER A 170 6.54 -45.80 -4.85
CA SER A 170 5.85 -44.51 -5.00
C SER A 170 5.17 -44.03 -3.72
N LEU A 171 4.75 -44.94 -2.83
CA LEU A 171 3.91 -44.59 -1.69
C LEU A 171 4.72 -44.03 -0.51
N ASP A 172 5.90 -44.59 -0.25
CA ASP A 172 6.78 -44.05 0.80
C ASP A 172 7.40 -42.70 0.40
N ALA A 173 7.78 -42.54 -0.87
CA ALA A 173 8.18 -41.24 -1.40
C ALA A 173 7.06 -40.20 -1.26
N LEU A 174 5.81 -40.56 -1.54
CA LEU A 174 4.66 -39.67 -1.37
C LEU A 174 4.46 -39.30 0.11
N LYS A 175 4.57 -40.25 1.05
CA LYS A 175 4.47 -39.98 2.49
C LYS A 175 5.53 -38.98 2.95
N ASP A 176 6.79 -39.18 2.55
CA ASP A 176 7.89 -38.29 2.92
C ASP A 176 7.67 -36.88 2.37
N GLN A 177 7.17 -36.76 1.13
CA GLN A 177 6.82 -35.46 0.54
C GLN A 177 5.65 -34.79 1.25
N LEU A 178 4.61 -35.54 1.61
CA LEU A 178 3.46 -34.99 2.35
C LEU A 178 3.85 -34.55 3.76
N LEU A 179 4.69 -35.33 4.46
CA LEU A 179 5.20 -34.96 5.78
C LEU A 179 6.09 -33.71 5.70
N GLY A 180 7.02 -33.65 4.74
CA GLY A 180 7.85 -32.47 4.49
C GLY A 180 7.01 -31.24 4.14
N GLY A 181 6.02 -31.40 3.27
CA GLY A 181 5.07 -30.34 2.91
C GLY A 181 4.24 -29.84 4.09
N ALA A 182 3.79 -30.74 4.97
CA ALA A 182 3.06 -30.36 6.19
C ALA A 182 3.94 -29.58 7.17
N VAL A 183 5.19 -30.02 7.40
CA VAL A 183 6.16 -29.29 8.24
C VAL A 183 6.45 -27.90 7.66
N TYR A 184 6.71 -27.82 6.35
CA TYR A 184 6.90 -26.54 5.66
C TYR A 184 5.68 -25.63 5.82
N PHE A 185 4.47 -26.16 5.63
CA PHE A 185 3.23 -25.40 5.78
C PHE A 185 3.10 -24.83 7.21
N CYS A 186 3.31 -25.66 8.24
CA CYS A 186 3.27 -25.21 9.63
C CYS A 186 4.31 -24.11 9.91
N LEU A 187 5.55 -24.25 9.43
CA LEU A 187 6.60 -23.25 9.62
C LEU A 187 6.24 -21.90 8.96
N VAL A 188 5.70 -21.93 7.73
CA VAL A 188 5.27 -20.72 7.04
C VAL A 188 4.08 -20.07 7.74
N MET A 189 3.13 -20.85 8.26
CA MET A 189 2.00 -20.31 9.03
C MET A 189 2.45 -19.65 10.34
N ILE A 190 3.44 -20.23 11.04
CA ILE A 190 4.05 -19.60 12.21
C ILE A 190 4.75 -18.30 11.80
N ALA A 191 5.54 -18.30 10.72
CA ALA A 191 6.20 -17.11 10.22
C ALA A 191 5.20 -16.01 9.81
N ALA A 192 4.08 -16.38 9.18
CA ALA A 192 2.99 -15.47 8.82
C ALA A 192 2.33 -14.84 10.05
N TYR A 193 2.06 -15.65 11.08
CA TYR A 193 1.52 -15.16 12.35
C TYR A 193 2.48 -14.19 13.04
N LEU A 194 3.78 -14.53 13.11
CA LEU A 194 4.80 -13.64 13.68
C LEU A 194 4.95 -12.35 12.86
N TYR A 195 4.87 -12.43 11.53
CA TYR A 195 4.93 -11.28 10.63
C TYR A 195 3.78 -10.30 10.91
N VAL A 196 2.53 -10.78 10.94
CA VAL A 196 1.38 -9.92 11.25
C VAL A 196 1.48 -9.35 12.68
N THR A 197 1.95 -10.13 13.64
CA THR A 197 1.98 -9.69 15.04
C THR A 197 3.08 -8.65 15.31
N TYR A 198 4.28 -8.85 14.76
CA TYR A 198 5.47 -8.07 15.14
C TYR A 198 5.99 -7.15 14.05
N CYS A 199 5.63 -7.38 12.78
CA CYS A 199 6.16 -6.62 11.65
C CYS A 199 5.21 -5.51 11.16
N HIS A 200 4.19 -5.12 11.94
CA HIS A 200 3.37 -3.93 11.65
C HIS A 200 4.00 -2.65 12.22
N TYR A 201 5.01 -2.13 11.52
CA TYR A 201 5.50 -0.77 11.73
C TYR A 201 5.56 -0.02 10.39
N PRO A 202 5.41 1.31 10.39
CA PRO A 202 5.45 2.11 9.17
C PRO A 202 6.80 1.96 8.47
N TYR A 203 6.78 1.79 7.14
CA TYR A 203 8.01 1.75 6.36
C TYR A 203 8.76 3.08 6.47
N PRO A 204 10.10 3.07 6.56
CA PRO A 204 10.88 4.29 6.59
C PRO A 204 10.70 5.05 5.28
N VAL A 205 10.56 6.38 5.37
CA VAL A 205 10.51 7.23 4.18
C VAL A 205 11.89 7.26 3.54
N LEU A 206 11.98 6.95 2.24
CA LEU A 206 13.23 7.04 1.49
C LEU A 206 13.70 8.49 1.42
N LYS A 207 14.97 8.73 1.73
CA LYS A 207 15.61 10.04 1.61
C LYS A 207 15.68 10.45 0.14
N ASN A 208 16.03 9.50 -0.73
CA ASN A 208 16.08 9.65 -2.17
C ASN A 208 14.95 8.84 -2.79
N ARG A 209 13.85 9.50 -3.16
CA ARG A 209 12.78 8.83 -3.90
C ARG A 209 13.29 8.53 -5.31
N PRO A 210 13.20 7.27 -5.78
CA PRO A 210 13.61 6.95 -7.14
C PRO A 210 12.72 7.69 -8.14
N ALA A 211 13.30 8.06 -9.28
CA ALA A 211 12.53 8.66 -10.36
C ALA A 211 11.55 7.61 -10.91
N VAL A 212 10.25 7.88 -10.79
CA VAL A 212 9.21 6.96 -11.24
C VAL A 212 9.22 6.94 -12.76
N THR A 213 9.73 5.87 -13.35
CA THR A 213 9.61 5.62 -14.79
C THR A 213 8.33 4.84 -15.06
N ARG A 214 7.66 5.11 -16.18
CA ARG A 214 6.44 4.38 -16.58
C ARG A 214 6.72 3.29 -17.62
N GLU A 215 7.97 3.10 -18.00
CA GLU A 215 8.36 2.08 -18.98
C GLU A 215 8.51 0.69 -18.34
N GLY A 216 8.71 0.63 -17.02
CA GLY A 216 8.89 -0.60 -16.26
C GLY A 216 8.83 -0.36 -14.76
N PHE A 217 9.27 -1.36 -13.99
CA PHE A 217 9.37 -1.23 -12.53
C PHE A 217 10.42 -0.18 -12.17
N THR A 218 10.11 0.62 -11.16
CA THR A 218 10.99 1.71 -10.70
C THR A 218 12.28 1.15 -10.11
N PHE A 219 12.19 0.02 -9.40
CA PHE A 219 13.33 -0.70 -8.86
C PHE A 219 13.81 -1.78 -9.82
N SER A 220 15.12 -1.93 -10.02
CA SER A 220 15.67 -3.00 -10.85
C SER A 220 15.66 -4.35 -10.13
N LEU A 221 15.54 -5.45 -10.87
CA LEU A 221 15.53 -6.81 -10.29
C LEU A 221 16.81 -7.12 -9.49
N TRP A 222 17.94 -6.57 -9.96
CA TRP A 222 19.27 -6.76 -9.38
C TRP A 222 19.69 -5.67 -8.39
N GLU A 223 18.85 -4.65 -8.18
CA GLU A 223 19.12 -3.56 -7.23
C GLU A 223 19.29 -4.08 -5.80
N ILE A 224 18.72 -5.25 -5.56
CA ILE A 224 18.80 -6.11 -4.39
C ILE A 224 20.21 -6.61 -4.12
N CYS A 225 20.91 -7.02 -5.18
CA CYS A 225 22.26 -7.57 -5.10
C CYS A 225 23.32 -6.47 -5.19
N ASN A 226 22.89 -5.23 -5.42
CA ASN A 226 23.79 -4.10 -5.53
C ASN A 226 24.15 -3.59 -4.12
N PHE A 227 25.37 -3.91 -3.67
CA PHE A 227 25.95 -3.45 -2.42
C PHE A 227 26.61 -2.07 -2.52
N ASP A 228 26.35 -1.33 -3.60
CA ASP A 228 26.86 0.03 -3.77
C ASP A 228 26.43 0.90 -2.57
N ALA A 229 27.41 1.61 -2.01
CA ALA A 229 27.25 2.40 -0.81
C ALA A 229 26.29 3.59 -1.01
N ASP A 230 26.12 4.02 -2.26
CA ASP A 230 25.32 5.17 -2.65
C ASP A 230 23.97 4.79 -3.30
N ALA A 231 23.71 3.50 -3.51
CA ALA A 231 22.46 3.06 -4.09
C ALA A 231 21.27 3.31 -3.13
N PRO A 232 20.10 3.75 -3.64
CA PRO A 232 18.90 3.91 -2.83
C PRO A 232 18.44 2.59 -2.16
N SER A 233 18.86 1.45 -2.73
CA SER A 233 18.68 0.12 -2.13
C SER A 233 19.25 0.02 -0.72
N LYS A 234 20.31 0.76 -0.36
CA LYS A 234 20.90 0.71 0.98
C LYS A 234 19.95 1.15 2.08
N GLU A 235 19.11 2.15 1.82
CA GLU A 235 18.09 2.59 2.79
C GLU A 235 16.97 1.56 2.92
N ILE A 236 16.60 0.91 1.81
CA ILE A 236 15.60 -0.16 1.78
C ILE A 236 16.12 -1.40 2.51
N MET A 237 17.39 -1.76 2.32
CA MET A 237 18.04 -2.89 2.99
C MET A 237 18.15 -2.70 4.49
N ARG A 238 18.02 -1.48 5.04
CA ARG A 238 17.92 -1.30 6.50
C ARG A 238 16.63 -1.90 7.05
N ASP A 239 15.55 -1.97 6.25
CA ASP A 239 14.33 -2.67 6.62
C ASP A 239 14.43 -4.14 6.22
N MET A 240 15.03 -4.95 7.11
CA MET A 240 15.27 -6.38 6.88
C MET A 240 13.99 -7.18 6.60
N ARG A 241 12.80 -6.65 6.86
CA ARG A 241 11.53 -7.35 6.55
C ARG A 241 11.42 -7.70 5.08
N ILE A 242 11.73 -6.77 4.18
CA ILE A 242 11.55 -7.01 2.74
C ILE A 242 12.50 -8.12 2.26
N PRO A 243 13.84 -8.02 2.40
CA PRO A 243 14.75 -9.06 1.93
C PRO A 243 14.57 -10.39 2.68
N CYS A 244 14.45 -10.38 4.01
CA CYS A 244 14.32 -11.63 4.77
C CYS A 244 13.04 -12.38 4.39
N PHE A 245 11.88 -11.73 4.35
CA PHE A 245 10.65 -12.43 3.99
C PHE A 245 10.53 -12.69 2.49
N SER A 246 11.17 -11.91 1.61
CA SER A 246 11.19 -12.24 0.17
C SER A 246 12.02 -13.49 -0.13
N CYS A 247 13.12 -13.71 0.59
CA CYS A 247 14.03 -14.84 0.35
C CYS A 247 13.70 -16.08 1.18
N LEU A 248 13.35 -15.92 2.47
CA LEU A 248 13.14 -17.05 3.39
C LEU A 248 11.67 -17.47 3.47
N CYS A 249 10.74 -16.56 3.21
CA CYS A 249 9.31 -16.76 3.42
C CYS A 249 8.48 -16.09 2.31
N SER A 250 8.83 -16.33 1.03
CA SER A 250 8.16 -15.67 -0.10
C SER A 250 6.62 -15.76 -0.07
N PRO A 251 5.96 -16.85 0.38
CA PRO A 251 4.51 -16.88 0.50
C PRO A 251 3.94 -15.78 1.40
N VAL A 252 4.61 -15.50 2.53
CA VAL A 252 4.20 -14.45 3.48
C VAL A 252 4.37 -13.08 2.83
N ARG A 253 5.52 -12.83 2.20
CA ARG A 253 5.79 -11.53 1.58
C ARG A 253 4.91 -11.27 0.36
N TRP A 254 4.69 -12.28 -0.47
CA TRP A 254 3.80 -12.17 -1.62
C TRP A 254 2.37 -11.91 -1.18
N ALA A 255 1.89 -12.58 -0.12
CA ALA A 255 0.56 -12.33 0.43
C ALA A 255 0.41 -10.91 1.01
N ASP A 256 1.43 -10.40 1.71
CA ASP A 256 1.47 -9.00 2.19
C ASP A 256 1.30 -8.01 1.03
N THR A 257 2.13 -8.17 0.01
CA THR A 257 2.08 -7.42 -1.26
C THR A 257 0.69 -7.48 -1.92
N ALA A 258 0.12 -8.68 -2.07
CA ALA A 258 -1.20 -8.88 -2.69
C ALA A 258 -2.37 -8.30 -1.88
N SER A 259 -2.22 -8.23 -0.55
CA SER A 259 -3.22 -7.70 0.38
C SER A 259 -3.11 -6.20 0.64
N SER A 260 -2.07 -5.54 0.11
CA SER A 260 -1.89 -4.10 0.24
C SER A 260 -3.11 -3.33 -0.25
N ALA A 261 -3.53 -2.30 0.48
CA ALA A 261 -4.66 -1.44 0.10
C ALA A 261 -4.50 -0.80 -1.29
N LYS A 262 -3.26 -0.65 -1.78
CA LYS A 262 -2.98 -0.13 -3.13
C LYS A 262 -3.42 -1.09 -4.24
N ILE A 263 -3.35 -2.40 -4.01
CA ILE A 263 -3.68 -3.45 -4.99
C ILE A 263 -5.01 -4.11 -4.67
N ASN A 264 -5.21 -4.48 -3.40
CA ASN A 264 -6.38 -5.19 -2.89
C ASN A 264 -6.75 -6.42 -3.74
N CYS A 265 -5.75 -7.24 -4.10
CA CYS A 265 -5.96 -8.41 -4.94
C CYS A 265 -6.58 -9.56 -4.14
N MET A 266 -6.06 -9.83 -2.93
CA MET A 266 -6.51 -10.93 -2.09
C MET A 266 -6.24 -10.63 -0.61
N PRO A 267 -7.12 -11.04 0.34
CA PRO A 267 -6.83 -10.95 1.76
C PRO A 267 -5.56 -11.72 2.13
N PHE A 268 -4.78 -11.18 3.07
CA PHE A 268 -3.48 -11.73 3.49
C PHE A 268 -3.54 -13.23 3.81
N TRP A 269 -4.47 -13.64 4.68
CA TRP A 269 -4.58 -15.04 5.13
C TRP A 269 -4.94 -16.00 3.99
N THR A 270 -5.82 -15.58 3.08
CA THR A 270 -6.17 -16.37 1.90
C THR A 270 -4.94 -16.53 0.99
N GLY A 271 -4.19 -15.44 0.76
CA GLY A 271 -2.99 -15.46 -0.06
C GLY A 271 -1.90 -16.38 0.49
N VAL A 272 -1.60 -16.27 1.79
CA VAL A 272 -0.54 -17.10 2.41
C VAL A 272 -0.92 -18.57 2.45
N ILE A 273 -2.17 -18.92 2.79
CA ILE A 273 -2.63 -20.33 2.79
C ILE A 273 -2.54 -20.91 1.37
N LEU A 274 -3.04 -20.17 0.37
CA LEU A 274 -3.06 -20.62 -1.02
C LEU A 274 -1.65 -20.86 -1.57
N VAL A 275 -0.75 -19.89 -1.46
CA VAL A 275 0.62 -19.99 -1.99
C VAL A 275 1.42 -21.05 -1.24
N THR A 276 1.28 -21.12 0.08
CA THR A 276 1.99 -22.12 0.90
C THR A 276 1.53 -23.53 0.56
N PHE A 277 0.23 -23.73 0.35
CA PHE A 277 -0.33 -25.01 -0.08
C PHE A 277 0.17 -25.42 -1.48
N LEU A 278 0.16 -24.51 -2.45
CA LEU A 278 0.69 -24.79 -3.79
C LEU A 278 2.18 -25.15 -3.75
N ASN A 279 2.98 -24.45 -2.94
CA ASN A 279 4.39 -24.74 -2.75
C ASN A 279 4.62 -26.09 -2.07
N ALA A 280 3.87 -26.42 -1.01
CA ALA A 280 3.97 -27.69 -0.30
C ALA A 280 3.65 -28.90 -1.20
N LEU A 281 2.78 -28.74 -2.20
CA LEU A 281 2.42 -29.78 -3.15
C LEU A 281 3.30 -29.86 -4.40
N THR A 282 4.34 -29.02 -4.52
CA THR A 282 5.17 -28.94 -5.73
C THR A 282 5.79 -30.29 -6.11
N ALA A 283 6.44 -30.96 -5.16
CA ALA A 283 7.07 -32.25 -5.43
C ALA A 283 6.04 -33.36 -5.69
N ALA A 284 4.95 -33.38 -4.91
CA ALA A 284 3.88 -34.39 -5.05
C ALA A 284 3.11 -34.27 -6.37
N SER A 285 3.04 -33.07 -6.96
CA SER A 285 2.30 -32.80 -8.20
C SER A 285 3.18 -32.80 -9.45
N PHE A 286 4.42 -33.28 -9.38
CA PHE A 286 5.40 -33.20 -10.47
C PHE A 286 5.53 -31.76 -11.03
N TYR A 287 5.62 -30.78 -10.13
CA TYR A 287 5.76 -29.35 -10.42
C TYR A 287 4.56 -28.67 -11.09
N ILE A 288 3.42 -29.36 -11.27
CA ILE A 288 2.21 -28.74 -11.82
C ILE A 288 1.72 -27.59 -10.91
N THR A 289 1.74 -27.75 -9.58
CA THR A 289 1.34 -26.66 -8.67
C THR A 289 2.31 -25.49 -8.69
N ALA A 290 3.60 -25.71 -8.97
CA ALA A 290 4.57 -24.63 -9.16
C ALA A 290 4.30 -23.83 -10.44
N LEU A 291 3.87 -24.48 -11.52
CA LEU A 291 3.43 -23.79 -12.74
C LEU A 291 2.18 -22.94 -12.46
N ILE A 292 1.19 -23.48 -11.74
CA ILE A 292 0.00 -22.73 -11.32
C ILE A 292 0.39 -21.51 -10.49
N TYR A 293 1.28 -21.68 -9.51
CA TYR A 293 1.78 -20.57 -8.70
C TYR A 293 2.52 -19.52 -9.54
N MET A 294 3.38 -19.94 -10.47
CA MET A 294 4.12 -19.03 -11.36
C MET A 294 3.17 -18.21 -12.24
N PHE A 295 2.13 -18.80 -12.82
CA PHE A 295 1.12 -18.05 -13.57
C PHE A 295 0.32 -17.09 -12.67
N MET A 296 -0.02 -17.51 -11.45
CA MET A 296 -0.70 -16.64 -10.49
C MET A 296 0.16 -15.42 -10.13
N ALA A 297 1.46 -15.65 -9.87
CA ALA A 297 2.42 -14.60 -9.54
C ALA A 297 2.68 -13.66 -10.73
N ALA A 298 2.80 -14.19 -11.95
CA ALA A 298 2.91 -13.39 -13.17
C ALA A 298 1.65 -12.53 -13.41
N ASN A 299 0.44 -13.08 -13.21
CA ASN A 299 -0.81 -12.32 -13.31
C ASN A 299 -0.88 -11.20 -12.25
N HIS A 300 -0.46 -11.48 -11.01
CA HIS A 300 -0.35 -10.47 -9.97
C HIS A 300 0.62 -9.35 -10.35
N ARG A 301 1.76 -9.70 -10.95
CA ARG A 301 2.74 -8.73 -11.44
C ARG A 301 2.21 -7.88 -12.60
N GLN A 302 1.42 -8.46 -13.50
CA GLN A 302 0.68 -7.72 -14.54
C GLN A 302 -0.36 -6.76 -13.95
N LEU A 303 -1.02 -7.14 -12.85
CA LEU A 303 -1.92 -6.25 -12.12
C LEU A 303 -1.17 -5.05 -11.52
N ILE A 304 0.02 -5.25 -10.96
CA ILE A 304 0.89 -4.15 -10.51
C ILE A 304 1.21 -3.22 -11.69
N ARG A 305 1.69 -3.76 -12.81
CA ARG A 305 1.98 -2.97 -14.02
C ARG A 305 0.79 -2.12 -14.45
N ARG A 306 -0.43 -2.68 -14.44
CA ARG A 306 -1.67 -1.96 -14.75
C ARG A 306 -1.95 -0.81 -13.78
N ILE A 307 -1.86 -1.05 -12.47
CA ILE A 307 -2.14 -0.04 -11.42
C ILE A 307 -1.15 1.12 -11.48
N TYR A 308 0.11 0.83 -11.81
CA TYR A 308 1.19 1.80 -11.88
C TYR A 308 1.38 2.41 -13.28
N GLY A 309 0.48 2.15 -14.22
CA GLY A 309 0.54 2.73 -15.57
C GLY A 309 1.75 2.30 -16.39
N MET A 310 2.30 1.11 -16.14
CA MET A 310 3.36 0.49 -16.94
C MET A 310 2.76 -0.28 -18.13
N PRO A 311 3.54 -0.57 -19.19
CA PRO A 311 3.18 -1.54 -20.22
C PRO A 311 2.77 -2.88 -19.59
N HIS A 312 1.57 -3.36 -19.94
CA HIS A 312 0.98 -4.60 -19.43
C HIS A 312 0.11 -5.27 -20.51
N GLY A 313 -0.24 -6.54 -20.30
CA GLY A 313 -1.16 -7.26 -21.19
C GLY A 313 -0.57 -7.70 -22.53
N THR A 314 0.72 -7.46 -22.77
CA THR A 314 1.42 -7.91 -23.99
C THR A 314 2.09 -9.27 -23.78
N TRP A 315 2.27 -10.05 -24.85
CA TRP A 315 2.98 -11.34 -24.78
C TRP A 315 4.42 -11.18 -24.26
N ARG A 316 5.06 -10.06 -24.62
CA ARG A 316 6.39 -9.70 -24.15
C ARG A 316 6.40 -9.53 -22.62
N THR A 317 5.49 -8.74 -22.07
CA THR A 317 5.44 -8.48 -20.62
C THR A 317 5.10 -9.74 -19.82
N TYR A 318 4.23 -10.61 -20.32
CA TYR A 318 3.96 -11.90 -19.68
C TYR A 318 5.18 -12.82 -19.69
N THR A 319 5.86 -12.94 -20.84
CA THR A 319 7.08 -13.74 -20.94
C THR A 319 8.16 -13.22 -19.98
N GLU A 320 8.37 -11.90 -19.92
CA GLU A 320 9.32 -11.27 -18.98
C GLU A 320 8.98 -11.60 -17.52
N ASP A 321 7.70 -11.54 -17.14
CA ASP A 321 7.27 -11.80 -15.76
C ASP A 321 7.37 -13.30 -15.40
N CYS A 322 6.99 -14.20 -16.31
CA CYS A 322 7.18 -15.65 -16.12
C CYS A 322 8.66 -16.02 -15.97
N CYS A 323 9.51 -15.49 -16.84
CA CYS A 323 10.97 -15.66 -16.79
C CYS A 323 11.57 -15.14 -15.48
N THR A 324 11.14 -13.95 -15.05
CA THR A 324 11.60 -13.32 -13.80
C THR A 324 11.27 -14.21 -12.59
N TRP A 325 10.04 -14.71 -12.52
CA TRP A 325 9.61 -15.62 -11.45
C TRP A 325 10.26 -17.00 -11.51
N MET A 326 10.58 -17.49 -12.71
CA MET A 326 11.27 -18.77 -12.92
C MET A 326 12.74 -18.72 -12.47
N TRP A 327 13.46 -17.63 -12.76
CA TRP A 327 14.89 -17.51 -12.47
C TRP A 327 15.21 -16.93 -11.09
N CYS A 328 14.42 -15.97 -10.60
CA CYS A 328 14.63 -15.41 -9.26
C CYS A 328 13.30 -14.96 -8.63
N SER A 329 12.52 -15.91 -8.12
CA SER A 329 11.25 -15.64 -7.43
C SER A 329 11.41 -14.72 -6.20
N CYS A 330 12.52 -14.83 -5.46
CA CYS A 330 12.79 -13.94 -4.32
C CYS A 330 13.05 -12.50 -4.76
N CYS A 331 13.81 -12.29 -5.84
CA CYS A 331 14.04 -10.97 -6.41
C CYS A 331 12.72 -10.35 -6.91
N ALA A 332 11.89 -11.16 -7.57
CA ALA A 332 10.58 -10.73 -8.07
C ALA A 332 9.66 -10.27 -6.93
N THR A 333 9.54 -11.11 -5.88
CA THR A 333 8.73 -10.83 -4.69
C THR A 333 9.19 -9.54 -3.99
N MET A 334 10.49 -9.33 -3.88
CA MET A 334 11.06 -8.13 -3.28
C MET A 334 10.80 -6.89 -4.15
N GLN A 335 11.04 -6.97 -5.45
CA GLN A 335 10.79 -5.87 -6.37
C GLN A 335 9.33 -5.42 -6.33
N GLU A 336 8.39 -6.38 -6.34
CA GLU A 336 6.95 -6.11 -6.21
C GLU A 336 6.62 -5.41 -4.89
N ALA A 337 7.19 -5.91 -3.79
CA ALA A 337 7.06 -5.30 -2.48
C ALA A 337 7.59 -3.86 -2.43
N MET A 338 8.76 -3.58 -3.00
CA MET A 338 9.35 -2.24 -3.02
C MET A 338 8.49 -1.27 -3.85
N GLU A 339 8.03 -1.70 -5.03
CA GLU A 339 7.16 -0.89 -5.89
C GLU A 339 5.90 -0.46 -5.14
N ILE A 340 5.26 -1.38 -4.41
CA ILE A 340 4.04 -1.08 -3.65
C ILE A 340 4.31 -0.13 -2.50
N GLN A 341 5.39 -0.33 -1.75
CA GLN A 341 5.62 0.45 -0.54
C GLN A 341 6.12 1.86 -0.86
N TYR A 342 6.97 2.01 -1.87
CA TYR A 342 7.70 3.26 -2.12
C TYR A 342 7.23 4.04 -3.33
N VAL A 343 6.44 3.43 -4.22
CA VAL A 343 5.87 4.12 -5.37
C VAL A 343 4.37 4.28 -5.16
N ASP A 344 3.89 5.49 -5.42
CA ASP A 344 2.46 5.77 -5.41
C ASP A 344 1.86 5.44 -6.78
N PRO A 345 0.70 4.77 -6.81
CA PRO A 345 0.03 4.48 -8.06
C PRO A 345 -0.30 5.79 -8.79
N VAL A 346 -0.45 5.74 -10.11
CA VAL A 346 -1.03 6.88 -10.83
C VAL A 346 -2.41 7.13 -10.21
N ASN A 347 -2.72 8.38 -9.85
CA ASN A 347 -4.08 8.76 -9.45
C ASN A 347 -5.04 8.09 -10.42
N LYS A 348 -5.91 7.20 -9.89
CA LYS A 348 -6.52 6.11 -10.65
C LYS A 348 -6.99 6.62 -12.01
N PRO A 349 -6.48 6.13 -13.15
CA PRO A 349 -6.82 6.70 -14.45
C PRO A 349 -8.32 6.57 -14.79
N TRP A 350 -9.08 5.69 -14.13
CA TRP A 350 -10.55 5.66 -14.22
C TRP A 350 -11.25 6.66 -13.29
N GLN A 351 -10.63 7.08 -12.18
CA GLN A 351 -11.07 8.28 -11.46
C GLN A 351 -10.72 9.52 -12.26
N GLN A 352 -9.56 9.54 -12.91
CA GLN A 352 -9.20 10.60 -13.86
C GLN A 352 -10.19 10.61 -15.02
N SER A 353 -10.52 9.48 -15.67
CA SER A 353 -11.49 9.46 -16.77
C SER A 353 -12.91 9.78 -16.33
N MET A 354 -13.32 9.41 -15.10
CA MET A 354 -14.61 9.86 -14.55
C MET A 354 -14.59 11.37 -14.25
N VAL A 355 -13.53 11.89 -13.66
CA VAL A 355 -13.35 13.33 -13.41
C VAL A 355 -13.27 14.10 -14.73
N ASP A 356 -12.54 13.60 -15.73
CA ASP A 356 -12.41 14.19 -17.07
C ASP A 356 -13.73 14.09 -17.87
N SER A 357 -14.59 13.11 -17.56
CA SER A 357 -15.94 13.01 -18.14
C SER A 357 -16.99 13.87 -17.42
N VAL A 358 -16.76 14.22 -16.15
CA VAL A 358 -17.71 14.95 -15.29
C VAL A 358 -17.36 16.44 -15.19
N VAL A 359 -16.08 16.80 -15.27
CA VAL A 359 -15.59 18.18 -15.28
C VAL A 359 -15.56 18.65 -16.73
N PRO A 360 -16.47 19.55 -17.15
CA PRO A 360 -16.44 20.08 -18.51
C PRO A 360 -15.08 20.72 -18.77
N ALA A 361 -14.57 20.62 -20.01
CA ALA A 361 -13.28 21.20 -20.41
C ALA A 361 -13.10 22.68 -20.02
N ALA A 362 -14.20 23.41 -19.79
CA ALA A 362 -14.21 24.78 -19.30
C ALA A 362 -13.71 24.98 -17.85
N PHE A 363 -13.60 23.92 -17.04
CA PHE A 363 -13.11 23.97 -15.65
C PHE A 363 -11.71 23.37 -15.47
N GLN A 364 -11.07 22.91 -16.55
CA GLN A 364 -9.65 22.61 -16.52
C GLN A 364 -8.92 23.94 -16.49
N THR A 365 -8.69 24.48 -15.29
CA THR A 365 -7.79 25.61 -15.08
C THR A 365 -6.48 25.31 -15.78
N GLU A 366 -6.08 26.17 -16.72
CA GLU A 366 -4.85 26.07 -17.48
C GLU A 366 -3.71 25.67 -16.54
N LYS A 367 -3.18 24.47 -16.78
CA LYS A 367 -2.01 23.96 -16.07
C LYS A 367 -0.91 25.01 -16.26
N GLU A 368 -0.48 25.63 -15.16
CA GLU A 368 0.65 26.57 -15.17
C GLU A 368 1.79 25.95 -15.99
N PRO A 369 2.40 26.69 -16.93
CA PRO A 369 3.48 26.16 -17.72
C PRO A 369 4.59 25.70 -16.76
N GLU A 370 4.92 24.41 -16.82
CA GLU A 370 6.12 23.82 -16.22
C GLU A 370 7.36 24.42 -16.91
N GLY A 371 7.63 25.71 -16.66
CA GLY A 371 8.76 26.48 -17.11
C GLY A 371 9.69 26.74 -15.93
N GLY A 372 10.50 25.74 -15.60
CA GLY A 372 11.43 25.83 -14.50
C GLY A 372 12.32 24.61 -14.39
N SER A 373 13.13 24.34 -15.42
CA SER A 373 14.30 23.47 -15.30
C SER A 373 15.25 24.09 -14.28
N VAL A 374 15.09 23.71 -13.01
CA VAL A 374 16.12 23.91 -11.99
C VAL A 374 17.26 22.96 -12.36
N GLU A 375 18.19 23.49 -13.14
CA GLU A 375 19.50 22.91 -13.40
C GLU A 375 20.22 22.77 -12.05
N ARG A 376 20.02 21.61 -11.40
CA ARG A 376 20.72 21.25 -10.19
C ARG A 376 22.16 20.92 -10.60
N ARG A 377 23.03 21.94 -10.61
CA ARG A 377 24.49 21.81 -10.64
C ARG A 377 24.91 20.75 -9.64
N GLN A 378 25.31 19.59 -10.14
CA GLN A 378 26.07 18.62 -9.39
C GLN A 378 27.49 19.19 -9.21
N ASN A 379 27.72 19.90 -8.10
CA ASN A 379 29.06 20.10 -7.58
C ASN A 379 29.39 18.88 -6.70
N THR A 380 29.99 17.86 -7.29
CA THR A 380 30.68 16.81 -6.55
C THR A 380 32.14 17.22 -6.37
N THR A 381 32.44 17.88 -5.25
CA THR A 381 33.77 17.83 -4.64
C THR A 381 33.82 16.67 -3.68
N CYS A 382 34.87 15.86 -3.83
CA CYS A 382 35.22 14.68 -3.07
C CYS A 382 35.12 14.84 -1.54
N CYS A 383 34.81 13.72 -0.88
CA CYS A 383 35.44 13.31 0.38
C CYS A 383 35.84 11.85 0.21
#